data_AF-A0A1X9YZA5-F1
#
_entry.id   AF-A0A1X9YZA5-F1
#
_cell.length_a   1.000
_cell.length_b   1.000
_cell.length_c   1.000
_cell.angle_alpha   90.00
_cell.angle_beta   90.00
_cell.angle_gamma   90.00
#
_symmetry.space_group_name_H-M   'P 1'
#
loop_
_entity.id
_entity.type
_entity.pdbx_description
1 polymer ?
#
loop_
_entity_poly.entity_id
_entity_poly.type
_entity_poly.pdbx_seq_one_letter_code
_entity_poly.pdbx_strand_id
1 'polypeptide(L)'
;MINFLKIVFSALLVFMCYKVIATSLESNLFDQWDFLGSIPWMRATLWDFYANIFIITLWMFYKEKSIILKISMTILFVYLGSIATLAYVLVHLFKLKDGEGVKELLIKA
;
A
#
# COMPACT_ATOMS: atom_id res chain seq x y z
N MET A 1 21.02 7.54 1.69
CA MET A 1 19.64 7.52 2.25
C MET A 1 18.64 6.83 1.33
N ILE A 2 18.52 7.20 0.04
CA ILE A 2 17.56 6.57 -0.89
C ILE A 2 17.76 5.05 -1.03
N ASN A 3 19.00 4.56 -1.13
CA ASN A 3 19.28 3.13 -1.20
C ASN A 3 18.82 2.36 0.05
N PHE A 4 18.95 2.99 1.23
CA PHE A 4 18.43 2.41 2.47
C PHE A 4 16.90 2.30 2.43
N LEU A 5 16.20 3.35 1.98
CA LEU A 5 14.73 3.31 1.81
C LEU A 5 14.30 2.24 0.80
N LYS A 6 14.99 2.10 -0.33
CA LYS A 6 14.73 1.04 -1.31
C LYS A 6 14.81 -0.35 -0.65
N ILE A 7 15.85 -0.59 0.16
CA ILE A 7 16.04 -1.87 0.86
C ILE A 7 14.91 -2.10 1.87
N VAL A 8 14.64 -1.11 2.74
CA VAL A 8 13.61 -1.22 3.78
C VAL A 8 12.23 -1.46 3.18
N PHE A 9 11.83 -0.67 2.18
CA PHE A 9 10.52 -0.81 1.55
C PHE A 9 10.40 -2.13 0.78
N SER A 10 11.48 -2.60 0.15
CA SER A 10 11.48 -3.91 -0.53
C SER A 10 11.35 -5.06 0.46
N ALA A 11 12.07 -5.00 1.59
CA ALA A 11 11.96 -5.99 2.65
C ALA A 11 10.54 -6.03 3.24
N LEU A 12 9.94 -4.86 3.50
CA LEU A 12 8.55 -4.76 3.96
C LEU A 12 7.56 -5.31 2.93
N LEU A 13 7.77 -5.05 1.63
CA LEU A 13 6.92 -5.56 0.57
C LEU A 13 6.95 -7.10 0.55
N VAL A 14 8.14 -7.68 0.57
CA VAL A 14 8.32 -9.15 0.61
C VAL A 14 7.67 -9.73 1.86
N PHE A 15 7.86 -9.10 3.02
CA PHE A 15 7.25 -9.53 4.27
C PHE A 15 5.72 -9.51 4.22
N MET A 16 5.12 -8.44 3.71
CA MET A 16 3.66 -8.34 3.60
C MET A 16 3.09 -9.35 2.60
N CYS A 17 3.73 -9.53 1.45
CA CYS A 17 3.36 -10.57 0.49
C CYS A 17 3.41 -11.95 1.13
N TYR A 18 4.51 -12.27 1.82
CA TYR A 18 4.65 -13.54 2.55
C TYR A 18 3.53 -13.73 3.58
N LYS A 19 3.23 -12.70 4.40
CA LYS A 19 2.18 -12.79 5.42
C LYS A 19 0.80 -13.04 4.82
N VAL A 20 0.45 -12.34 3.74
CA VAL A 20 -0.85 -12.52 3.06
C VAL A 20 -0.92 -13.92 2.47
N ILE A 21 0.08 -14.34 1.69
CA ILE A 21 0.10 -15.66 1.05
C ILE A 21 0.05 -16.78 2.10
N ALA A 22 0.90 -16.74 3.12
CA ALA A 22 0.93 -17.75 4.18
C ALA A 22 -0.43 -17.85 4.90
N THR A 23 -1.02 -16.71 5.27
CA THR A 23 -2.34 -16.69 5.93
C THR A 23 -3.43 -17.24 5.00
N SER A 24 -3.39 -16.90 3.71
CA SER A 24 -4.35 -17.39 2.72
C SER A 24 -4.24 -18.91 2.46
N LEU A 25 -3.06 -19.50 2.66
CA LEU A 25 -2.88 -20.95 2.58
C LEU A 25 -3.39 -21.67 3.83
N GLU A 26 -3.33 -21.02 4.99
CA GLU A 26 -3.84 -21.56 6.27
C GLU A 26 -5.36 -21.39 6.42
N SER A 27 -5.91 -20.29 5.93
CA SER A 27 -7.32 -19.95 6.08
C SER A 27 -7.82 -19.03 4.96
N ASN A 28 -9.08 -19.19 4.58
CA ASN A 28 -9.72 -18.29 3.62
C ASN A 28 -10.36 -17.10 4.36
N LEU A 29 -10.02 -15.88 3.93
CA LEU A 29 -10.57 -14.64 4.49
C LEU A 29 -12.10 -14.60 4.40
N PHE A 30 -12.68 -15.07 3.29
CA PHE A 30 -14.11 -15.01 3.05
C PHE A 30 -14.87 -15.96 3.98
N ASP A 31 -14.31 -17.13 4.27
CA ASP A 31 -14.92 -18.09 5.20
C ASP A 31 -14.90 -17.56 6.64
N GLN A 32 -13.90 -16.74 6.98
CA GLN A 32 -13.73 -16.14 8.31
C GLN A 32 -14.42 -14.77 8.44
N TRP A 33 -15.07 -14.26 7.40
CA TRP A 33 -15.55 -12.88 7.35
C TRP A 33 -16.58 -12.57 8.43
N ASP A 34 -17.55 -13.45 8.65
CA ASP A 34 -18.59 -13.24 9.68
C ASP A 34 -18.00 -13.24 11.09
N PHE A 35 -17.05 -14.14 11.36
CA PHE A 35 -16.36 -14.20 12.64
C PHE A 35 -15.53 -12.92 12.88
N LEU A 36 -14.69 -12.54 11.91
CA LEU A 36 -13.88 -11.32 11.99
C LEU A 36 -14.75 -10.08 12.12
N GLY A 37 -15.84 -10.02 11.37
CA GLY A 37 -16.83 -8.95 11.41
C GLY A 37 -17.54 -8.85 12.76
N SER A 38 -17.67 -9.93 13.52
CA SER A 38 -18.28 -9.93 14.86
C SER A 38 -17.38 -9.29 15.93
N ILE A 39 -16.05 -9.30 15.74
CA ILE A 39 -15.08 -8.80 16.72
C ILE A 39 -15.02 -7.25 16.66
N PRO A 40 -15.35 -6.53 17.76
CA PRO A 40 -15.40 -5.07 17.74
C PRO A 40 -14.09 -4.39 17.34
N TRP A 41 -12.96 -4.89 17.86
CA TRP A 41 -11.64 -4.35 17.55
C TRP A 41 -11.26 -4.55 16.08
N MET A 42 -11.65 -5.67 15.47
CA MET A 42 -11.39 -5.93 14.06
C MET A 42 -12.09 -4.89 13.16
N ARG A 43 -13.34 -4.55 13.49
CA ARG A 43 -14.07 -3.48 12.79
C ARG A 43 -13.39 -2.12 12.95
N ALA A 44 -12.97 -1.78 14.17
CA ALA A 44 -12.28 -0.52 14.44
C ALA A 44 -10.97 -0.40 13.65
N THR A 45 -10.15 -1.45 13.62
CA THR A 45 -8.90 -1.48 12.84
C THR A 45 -9.16 -1.43 11.34
N LEU A 46 -10.27 -2.03 10.86
CA LEU A 46 -10.62 -1.98 9.45
C LEU A 46 -11.03 -0.55 9.01
N TRP A 47 -11.78 0.16 9.86
CA TRP A 47 -12.11 1.56 9.64
C TRP A 47 -10.88 2.46 9.63
N ASP A 48 -9.99 2.31 10.62
CA ASP A 48 -8.72 3.04 10.68
C ASP A 48 -7.88 2.80 9.42
N PHE A 49 -7.76 1.54 9.02
CA PHE A 49 -7.04 1.14 7.83
C PHE A 49 -7.61 1.77 6.55
N TYR A 50 -8.93 1.73 6.33
CA TYR A 50 -9.53 2.33 5.14
C TYR A 50 -9.51 3.87 5.15
N ALA A 51 -9.57 4.50 6.31
CA ALA A 51 -9.35 5.94 6.42
C ALA A 51 -7.92 6.32 5.96
N ASN A 52 -6.92 5.55 6.37
CA ASN A 52 -5.54 5.71 5.91
C ASN A 52 -5.41 5.50 4.39
N ILE A 53 -6.01 4.42 3.85
CA ILE A 53 -6.01 4.15 2.40
C ILE A 53 -6.70 5.27 1.61
N PHE A 54 -7.78 5.84 2.13
CA PHE A 54 -8.47 6.96 1.51
C PHE A 54 -7.56 8.19 1.38
N ILE A 55 -6.89 8.58 2.46
CA ILE A 55 -5.96 9.72 2.46
C ILE A 55 -4.80 9.49 1.49
N ILE A 56 -4.23 8.28 1.47
CA ILE A 56 -3.14 7.92 0.54
C ILE A 56 -3.64 7.97 -0.92
N THR A 57 -4.87 7.53 -1.18
CA THR A 57 -5.48 7.58 -2.51
C THR A 57 -5.67 9.03 -2.98
N LEU A 58 -6.14 9.93 -2.11
CA LEU A 58 -6.26 11.36 -2.42
C LEU A 58 -4.90 12.00 -2.71
N TRP A 59 -3.87 11.64 -1.92
CA TRP A 59 -2.51 12.09 -2.16
C TRP A 59 -1.98 11.60 -3.53
N MET A 60 -2.22 10.34 -3.88
CA MET A 60 -1.88 9.79 -5.20
C MET A 60 -2.67 10.50 -6.31
N PHE A 61 -3.94 10.83 -6.11
CA PHE A 61 -4.76 11.58 -7.07
C PHE A 61 -4.25 12.99 -7.33
N TYR A 62 -3.69 13.64 -6.31
CA TYR A 62 -3.05 14.94 -6.46
C TYR A 62 -1.78 14.86 -7.31
N LYS A 63 -1.03 13.77 -7.18
CA LYS A 63 0.24 13.56 -7.86
C LYS A 63 0.09 13.10 -9.30
N GLU A 64 -0.68 12.04 -9.50
CA GLU A 64 -0.77 11.39 -10.79
C GLU A 64 -1.57 12.23 -11.78
N LYS A 65 -1.11 12.31 -13.03
CA LYS A 65 -1.87 12.96 -14.11
C LYS A 65 -2.72 11.95 -14.89
N SER A 66 -2.25 10.70 -14.96
CA SER A 66 -2.92 9.64 -15.72
C SER A 66 -4.15 9.13 -14.98
N ILE A 67 -5.33 9.28 -15.60
CA ILE A 67 -6.59 8.76 -15.06
C ILE A 67 -6.59 7.22 -14.97
N ILE A 68 -5.92 6.55 -15.92
CA ILE A 68 -5.81 5.08 -15.93
C ILE A 68 -5.03 4.61 -14.71
N LEU A 69 -3.90 5.28 -14.41
CA LEU A 69 -3.08 4.94 -13.26
C LEU A 69 -3.83 5.22 -11.96
N LYS A 70 -4.56 6.34 -11.88
CA LYS A 70 -5.44 6.64 -10.74
C LYS A 70 -6.43 5.51 -10.47
N ILE A 71 -7.21 5.12 -11.47
CA ILE A 71 -8.24 4.08 -11.32
C ILE A 71 -7.59 2.75 -10.93
N SER A 72 -6.53 2.34 -11.64
CA SER A 72 -5.82 1.09 -11.36
C SER A 72 -5.23 1.06 -9.94
N MET A 73 -4.57 2.14 -9.50
CA MET A 73 -3.97 2.21 -8.17
C MET A 73 -5.03 2.31 -7.07
N THR A 74 -6.16 2.99 -7.28
CA THR A 74 -7.26 2.98 -6.31
C THR A 74 -7.78 1.58 -6.07
N ILE A 75 -8.00 0.81 -7.13
CA ILE A 75 -8.40 -0.61 -7.02
C ILE A 75 -7.33 -1.36 -6.20
N LEU A 76 -6.06 -1.25 -6.57
CA LEU A 76 -4.99 -1.94 -5.86
C LEU A 76 -4.86 -1.52 -4.39
N PHE A 77 -5.03 -0.24 -4.05
CA PHE A 77 -4.99 0.22 -2.65
C PHE A 77 -6.15 -0.33 -1.81
N VAL A 78 -7.36 -0.44 -2.38
CA VAL A 78 -8.51 -0.99 -1.65
C VAL A 78 -8.38 -2.49 -1.41
N TYR A 79 -7.87 -3.24 -2.39
CA TYR A 79 -7.77 -4.71 -2.29
C TYR A 79 -6.48 -5.21 -1.64
N LEU A 80 -5.33 -4.61 -1.97
CA LEU A 80 -4.02 -5.08 -1.50
C LEU A 80 -3.43 -4.19 -0.40
N GLY A 81 -4.01 -3.02 -0.17
CA GLY A 81 -3.64 -2.22 0.98
C GLY A 81 -2.18 -1.80 1.00
N SER A 82 -1.50 -2.16 2.09
CA SER A 82 -0.08 -1.85 2.30
C SER A 82 0.84 -2.45 1.22
N ILE A 83 0.51 -3.61 0.63
CA ILE A 83 1.30 -4.18 -0.47
C ILE A 83 1.30 -3.22 -1.66
N ALA A 84 0.13 -2.71 -2.04
CA ALA A 84 0.01 -1.76 -3.14
C ALA A 84 0.67 -0.41 -2.80
N THR A 85 0.52 0.08 -1.57
CA THR A 85 1.21 1.31 -1.13
C THR A 85 2.73 1.16 -1.20
N LEU A 86 3.27 0.04 -0.70
CA LEU A 86 4.71 -0.26 -0.75
C LEU A 86 5.21 -0.37 -2.19
N ALA A 87 4.49 -1.09 -3.05
CA ALA A 87 4.83 -1.20 -4.47
C ALA A 87 4.81 0.17 -5.17
N TYR A 88 3.77 0.98 -4.93
CA TYR A 88 3.64 2.33 -5.50
C TYR A 88 4.81 3.23 -5.10
N VAL A 89 5.17 3.24 -3.80
CA VAL A 89 6.29 4.04 -3.30
C VAL A 89 7.63 3.52 -3.83
N LEU A 90 7.83 2.19 -3.89
CA LEU A 90 9.05 1.60 -4.46
C LEU A 90 9.23 1.98 -5.93
N VAL A 91 8.18 1.91 -6.74
CA VAL A 91 8.22 2.33 -8.15
C VAL A 91 8.70 3.78 -8.26
N HIS A 92 8.20 4.68 -7.39
CA HIS A 92 8.65 6.07 -7.36
C HIS A 92 10.09 6.21 -6.86
N LEU A 93 10.50 5.46 -5.83
CA LEU A 93 11.88 5.44 -5.32
C LEU A 93 12.88 5.00 -6.40
N PHE A 94 12.53 4.02 -7.23
CA PHE A 94 13.38 3.54 -8.32
C PHE A 94 13.41 4.48 -9.53
N LYS A 95 12.38 5.33 -9.70
CA LYS A 95 12.32 6.35 -10.75
C LYS A 95 13.08 7.64 -10.42
N LEU A 96 13.46 7.87 -9.15
CA LEU A 96 14.26 9.03 -8.75
C LEU A 96 15.60 9.05 -9.49
N LYS A 97 15.98 10.22 -10.01
CA LYS A 97 17.27 10.44 -10.69
C LYS A 97 18.41 10.59 -9.69
N ASP A 98 19.64 10.37 -10.16
CA ASP A 98 20.84 10.59 -9.37
C ASP A 98 20.91 12.06 -8.91
N GLY A 99 20.92 12.27 -7.59
CA GLY A 99 20.90 13.59 -6.95
C GLY A 99 19.53 14.04 -6.41
N GLU A 100 18.44 13.34 -6.74
CA GLU A 100 17.13 13.60 -6.14
C GLU A 100 17.01 12.97 -4.74
N GLY A 101 16.41 13.70 -3.81
CA GLY A 101 16.22 13.30 -2.43
C GLY A 101 14.81 12.79 -2.14
N VAL A 102 14.49 12.67 -0.84
CA VAL A 102 13.17 12.22 -0.36
C VAL A 102 12.09 13.28 -0.59
N LYS A 103 12.47 14.56 -0.73
CA LYS A 103 11.52 15.64 -1.02
C LYS A 103 10.88 15.43 -2.39
N GLU A 104 11.65 14.98 -3.36
CA GLU A 104 11.20 14.68 -4.70
C GLU A 104 10.23 13.49 -4.70
N LEU A 105 10.42 12.51 -3.82
CA LEU A 105 9.43 11.45 -3.60
C LEU A 105 8.08 12.01 -3.12
N LEU A 106 8.06 13.10 -2.35
CA LEU A 106 6.83 13.70 -1.81
C LEU A 106 6.20 14.74 -2.74
N ILE A 107 7.00 15.38 -3.60
CA ILE A 107 6.61 16.56 -4.38
C ILE A 107 6.53 16.28 -5.89
N LYS A 108 7.43 15.46 -6.45
CA LYS A 108 7.45 15.16 -7.88
C LYS A 108 6.47 14.03 -8.22
N ALA A 109 5.81 14.22 -9.35
CA ALA A 109 5.02 13.26 -10.09
C ALA A 109 5.25 13.49 -11.59
#